data_AF-A0A3B8QHP3-F1
#
_entry.id   AF-A0A3B8QHP3-F1
#
_cell.length_a   1.000
_cell.length_b   1.000
_cell.length_c   1.000
_cell.angle_alpha   90.00
_cell.angle_beta   90.00
_cell.angle_gamma   90.00
#
_symmetry.space_group_name_H-M   'P 1'
#
loop_
_entity.id
_entity.type
_entity.pdbx_description
1 polymer ?
#
loop_
_entity_poly.entity_id
_entity_poly.type
_entity_poly.pdbx_seq_one_letter_code
_entity_poly.pdbx_strand_id
1 'polypeptide(L)' 'WIHDLKQPWRIGAAYFESMLLDYDAASNWGNWAYIAGVGNDPRPFRKFNTQKQAEQYDPEGTYRAYWSGQ' A
#
# COMPACT_ATOMS: atom_id res chain seq x y z
N TRP A 1 3.54 5.71 2.28
CA TRP A 1 2.92 6.85 1.55
C TRP A 1 2.01 7.68 2.44
N ILE A 2 0.79 7.23 2.75
CA ILE A 2 -0.19 8.03 3.50
C ILE A 2 0.24 8.23 4.97
N HIS A 3 0.53 7.13 5.68
CA HIS A 3 0.73 7.16 7.13
C HIS A 3 2.12 7.61 7.55
N ASP A 4 3.15 7.12 6.85
CA ASP A 4 4.57 7.40 7.15
C ASP A 4 5.08 8.69 6.52
N LEU A 5 4.72 8.95 5.27
CA LEU A 5 5.22 10.11 4.50
C LEU A 5 4.22 11.28 4.46
N LYS A 6 3.03 11.10 5.04
CA LYS A 6 1.94 12.11 5.08
C LYS A 6 1.54 12.67 3.71
N GLN A 7 1.64 11.84 2.68
CA GLN A 7 1.34 12.26 1.30
C GLN A 7 -0.14 12.03 0.94
N PRO A 8 -0.71 12.84 0.02
CA PRO A 8 -2.07 12.66 -0.46
C PRO A 8 -2.28 11.28 -1.11
N TRP A 9 -3.30 10.55 -0.65
CA TRP A 9 -3.55 9.18 -1.14
C TRP A 9 -3.87 9.12 -2.63
N ARG A 10 -4.51 10.16 -3.18
CA ARG A 10 -4.91 10.23 -4.60
C ARG A 10 -3.71 10.21 -5.55
N ILE A 11 -2.56 10.73 -5.13
CA ILE A 11 -1.32 10.67 -5.92
C ILE A 11 -0.83 9.23 -6.02
N GLY A 12 -0.89 8.48 -4.92
CA GLY A 12 -0.57 7.05 -4.92
C GLY A 12 -1.53 6.24 -5.79
N ALA A 13 -2.82 6.54 -5.73
CA ALA A 13 -3.83 5.92 -6.59
C ALA A 13 -3.56 6.17 -8.09
N ALA A 14 -3.27 7.41 -8.47
CA ALA A 14 -2.95 7.79 -9.85
C ALA A 14 -1.63 7.17 -10.34
N TYR A 15 -0.62 7.05 -9.48
CA TYR A 15 0.60 6.35 -9.83
C TYR A 15 0.32 4.87 -10.16
N PHE A 16 -0.44 4.19 -9.31
CA PHE A 16 -0.83 2.79 -9.53
C PHE A 16 -1.69 2.64 -10.80
N GLU A 17 -2.60 3.57 -11.07
CA GLU A 17 -3.36 3.61 -12.33
C GLU A 17 -2.47 3.65 -13.57
N SER A 18 -1.35 4.39 -13.53
CA SER A 18 -0.42 4.45 -14.66
C SER A 18 0.54 3.27 -14.79
N MET A 19 0.79 2.53 -13.71
CA MET A 19 1.86 1.53 -13.65
C MET A 19 1.36 0.08 -13.60
N LEU A 20 0.16 -0.16 -13.07
CA LEU A 20 -0.40 -1.51 -12.95
C LEU A 20 -0.86 -2.04 -14.31
N LEU A 21 -0.38 -3.23 -14.67
CA LEU A 21 -0.86 -3.95 -15.86
C LEU A 21 -2.31 -4.43 -15.71
N ASP A 22 -2.75 -4.63 -14.48
CA ASP A 22 -4.07 -5.15 -14.09
C ASP A 22 -4.97 -4.05 -13.50
N TYR A 23 -4.74 -2.80 -13.88
CA TYR A 23 -5.51 -1.67 -13.35
C TYR A 23 -7.03 -1.87 -13.55
N ASP A 24 -7.75 -1.83 -12.44
CA ASP A 24 -9.20 -1.67 -12.37
C ASP A 24 -9.52 -0.44 -11.50
N ALA A 25 -10.33 0.46 -12.03
CA ALA A 25 -10.61 1.74 -11.39
C ALA A 25 -11.31 1.57 -10.03
N ALA A 26 -12.29 0.67 -9.94
CA ALA A 26 -13.05 0.45 -8.71
C ALA A 26 -12.16 -0.16 -7.61
N SER A 27 -11.39 -1.18 -7.97
CA SER A 27 -10.48 -1.88 -7.06
C SER A 27 -9.35 -0.97 -6.59
N ASN A 28 -8.68 -0.26 -7.51
CA ASN A 28 -7.56 0.62 -7.15
C ASN A 28 -8.02 1.79 -6.26
N TRP A 29 -8.93 2.62 -6.77
CA TRP A 29 -9.35 3.83 -6.05
C TRP A 29 -10.11 3.51 -4.76
N GLY A 30 -10.90 2.44 -4.76
CA GLY A 30 -11.59 1.94 -3.56
C GLY A 30 -10.61 1.48 -2.47
N ASN A 31 -9.60 0.68 -2.83
CA ASN A 31 -8.58 0.23 -1.87
C ASN A 31 -7.74 1.39 -1.33
N TRP A 32 -7.37 2.36 -2.17
CA TRP A 32 -6.64 3.54 -1.73
C TRP A 32 -7.47 4.43 -0.78
N ALA A 33 -8.76 4.61 -1.05
CA ALA A 33 -9.68 5.31 -0.14
C ALA A 33 -9.87 4.57 1.18
N TYR A 34 -9.92 3.23 1.16
CA TYR A 34 -9.96 2.39 2.35
C TYR A 34 -8.71 2.57 3.22
N ILE A 35 -7.50 2.49 2.63
CA ILE A 35 -6.23 2.66 3.36
C ILE A 35 -6.10 4.08 3.93
N ALA A 36 -6.63 5.09 3.21
CA ALA A 36 -6.68 6.47 3.66
C ALA A 36 -7.72 6.72 4.76
N GLY A 37 -8.60 5.76 5.04
CA GLY A 37 -9.65 5.90 6.04
C GLY A 37 -10.77 6.89 5.65
N VAL A 38 -10.97 7.14 4.36
CA VAL A 38 -12.01 8.05 3.83
C VAL A 38 -13.12 7.32 3.06
N GLY A 39 -13.10 5.98 3.10
CA GLY A 39 -14.09 5.11 2.45
C GLY A 39 -15.28 4.75 3.34
N ASN A 40 -16.09 3.78 2.88
CA ASN A 40 -17.39 3.42 3.45
C ASN A 40 -17.34 2.62 4.78
N ASP A 41 -16.17 2.15 5.20
CA ASP A 41 -15.91 1.52 6.52
C ASP A 41 -14.56 2.02 7.07
N PRO A 42 -14.48 3.27 7.56
CA PRO A 42 -13.24 3.83 8.04
C PRO A 42 -12.88 3.18 9.37
N ARG A 43 -12.00 2.17 9.33
CA ARG A 43 -11.44 1.58 10.55
C ARG A 43 -10.36 2.49 11.10
N PRO A 44 -10.56 3.11 12.28
CA PRO A 44 -9.57 4.01 12.83
C PRO A 44 -8.29 3.23 13.19
N PHE A 45 -7.13 3.83 12.87
CA PHE A 45 -5.79 3.36 13.26
C PHE A 45 -5.27 2.04 12.63
N ARG A 46 -5.62 1.72 11.38
CA ARG A 46 -5.03 0.57 10.66
C ARG A 46 -3.74 0.92 9.90
N LYS A 47 -2.73 1.40 10.62
CA LYS A 47 -1.38 1.57 10.06
C LYS A 47 -0.66 0.21 10.00
N PHE A 48 -0.08 -0.13 8.86
CA PHE A 48 0.80 -1.29 8.76
C PHE A 48 2.09 -1.07 9.54
N ASN A 49 2.47 -2.06 10.35
CA ASN A 49 3.83 -2.16 10.87
C ASN A 49 4.67 -2.92 9.84
N THR A 50 5.45 -2.19 9.05
CA THR A 50 6.24 -2.75 7.94
C THR A 50 7.25 -3.80 8.40
N GLN A 51 7.87 -3.61 9.58
CA GLN A 51 8.82 -4.57 10.15
C GLN A 51 8.12 -5.89 10.49
N LYS A 52 7.00 -5.82 11.21
CA LYS A 52 6.21 -7.01 11.55
C LYS A 52 5.71 -7.75 10.30
N GLN A 53 5.30 -7.01 9.26
CA GLN A 53 4.87 -7.62 8.00
C GLN A 53 6.04 -8.33 7.30
N ALA A 54 7.22 -7.73 7.29
CA ALA A 54 8.41 -8.34 6.71
C ALA A 54 8.79 -9.63 7.45
N GLU A 55 8.80 -9.61 8.78
CA GLU A 55 9.07 -10.80 9.60
C GLU A 55 8.03 -11.91 9.39
N GLN A 56 6.76 -11.55 9.20
CA GLN A 56 5.68 -12.52 9.07
C GLN A 56 5.58 -13.13 7.66
N TYR A 57 5.82 -12.34 6.61
CA TYR A 57 5.58 -12.74 5.22
C TYR A 57 6.86 -12.95 4.40
N ASP A 58 8.03 -12.52 4.89
CA ASP A 58 9.33 -12.73 4.27
C ASP A 58 10.42 -12.99 5.34
N PRO A 59 10.27 -14.03 6.18
CA PRO A 59 11.16 -14.28 7.32
C PRO A 59 12.62 -14.53 6.89
N GLU A 60 12.82 -15.20 5.74
CA GLU A 60 14.16 -15.45 5.19
C GLU A 60 14.71 -14.26 4.40
N GLY A 61 13.92 -13.19 4.18
CA GLY A 61 14.36 -12.00 3.45
C GLY A 61 14.54 -12.19 1.95
N THR A 62 14.12 -13.34 1.40
CA THR A 62 14.36 -13.72 0.00
C THR A 62 13.66 -12.77 -0.98
N TYR A 63 12.42 -12.37 -0.68
CA TYR A 63 11.69 -11.43 -1.54
C TYR A 63 12.37 -10.06 -1.54
N ARG A 64 12.74 -9.56 -0.36
CA ARG A 64 13.41 -8.27 -0.23
C ARG A 64 14.78 -8.27 -0.92
N ALA A 65 15.59 -9.31 -0.73
CA ALA A 65 16.90 -9.43 -1.38
C ALA A 65 16.79 -9.44 -2.91
N TYR A 66 15.79 -10.15 -3.45
CA TYR A 66 15.60 -10.23 -4.90
C TYR A 66 15.24 -8.86 -5.53
N TRP A 67 14.43 -8.04 -4.85
CA TRP A 67 13.91 -6.77 -5.42
C TRP A 67 14.60 -5.49 -4.95
N SER A 68 15.36 -5.51 -3.85
CA SER A 68 16.05 -4.32 -3.33
C SER A 68 17.30 -3.95 -4.13
N GLY A 69 17.74 -4.81 -5.05
CA GLY A 69 18.95 -4.61 -5.85
C GLY A 69 20.24 -4.59 -5.01
N GLN A 70 20.21 -5.22 -3.84
CA GLN A 70 21.38 -5.40 -2.96
C GLN A 70 22.12 -6.70 -3.25
#